data_AF-A0A661XIW8-F1
#
_entry.id   AF-A0A661XIW8-F1
#
_cell.length_a   1.000
_cell.length_b   1.000
_cell.length_c   1.000
_cell.angle_alpha   90.00
_cell.angle_beta   90.00
_cell.angle_gamma   90.00
#
_symmetry.space_group_name_H-M   'P 1'
#
loop_
_entity.id
_entity.type
_entity.pdbx_description
1 polymer ?
#
loop_
_entity_poly.entity_id
_entity_poly.type
_entity_poly.pdbx_seq_one_letter_code
_entity_poly.pdbx_strand_id
1 'polypeptide(L)'
;MKLSQYISLSIILILGYGCTSNAPVTKKLTQQQRVEHMLELEFWRTYDPALGYVPRERLRVAVLQTRAMQQAMIERRAPDDLIPKFNERGPNDIGGRTRAIFVDMRDADGKKVWVGSVSGGLYVTEDITVGRPDWKNVDDYLENLSVSSIVQDFDDHNIMYMGTGEGYGGGIARGVGIFKSVDGGVTWELLSSTENSAFRFTRSMAIQPETGFVYAATGTGGVLQSKDGG
;
A
#
# COMPACT_ATOMS: atom_id res chain seq x y z
N MET A 1 -4.91 94.63 22.31
CA MET A 1 -5.29 93.61 21.30
C MET A 1 -5.66 92.34 22.05
N LYS A 2 -6.93 92.16 22.46
CA LYS A 2 -8.00 91.34 21.83
C LYS A 2 -7.63 89.84 21.75
N LEU A 3 -8.06 89.03 22.72
CA LEU A 3 -9.26 88.15 22.72
C LEU A 3 -9.23 87.11 21.57
N SER A 4 -9.00 85.83 21.85
CA SER A 4 -10.01 84.82 22.23
C SER A 4 -10.59 84.07 21.03
N GLN A 5 -10.19 82.80 20.91
CA GLN A 5 -11.02 81.61 20.62
C GLN A 5 -11.89 81.50 19.34
N TYR A 6 -11.59 80.41 18.61
CA TYR A 6 -12.47 79.50 17.86
C TYR A 6 -13.11 79.91 16.52
N ILE A 7 -13.27 78.85 15.70
CA ILE A 7 -14.18 78.64 14.54
C ILE A 7 -13.56 78.89 13.15
N SER A 8 -13.22 77.82 12.43
CA SER A 8 -13.79 77.54 11.09
C SER A 8 -13.35 76.18 10.49
N LEU A 9 -14.33 75.27 10.49
CA LEU A 9 -14.64 74.19 9.54
C LEU A 9 -13.51 73.41 8.85
N SER A 10 -13.27 72.19 9.33
CA SER A 10 -12.76 71.09 8.51
C SER A 10 -13.95 70.37 7.85
N ILE A 11 -14.08 70.50 6.52
CA ILE A 11 -15.00 69.69 5.72
C ILE A 11 -14.33 68.32 5.52
N ILE A 12 -14.80 67.31 6.25
CA ILE A 12 -14.47 65.91 6.00
C ILE A 12 -15.37 65.42 4.87
N LEU A 13 -14.77 65.20 3.69
CA LEU A 13 -15.44 64.52 2.59
C LEU A 13 -15.47 63.02 2.89
N ILE A 14 -16.56 62.53 3.49
CA ILE A 14 -16.79 61.09 3.66
C ILE A 14 -17.18 60.53 2.29
N LEU A 15 -16.21 60.04 1.53
CA LEU A 15 -16.46 59.10 0.46
C LEU A 15 -16.88 57.78 1.10
N GLY A 16 -18.19 57.57 1.18
CA GLY A 16 -18.78 56.28 1.53
C GLY A 16 -18.43 55.25 0.47
N TYR A 17 -17.25 54.64 0.57
CA TYR A 17 -17.03 53.32 0.01
C TYR A 17 -17.79 52.35 0.91
N GLY A 18 -19.02 52.02 0.50
CA GLY A 18 -19.70 50.84 1.01
C GLY A 18 -18.77 49.65 0.82
N CYS A 19 -18.31 49.07 1.93
CA CYS A 19 -17.64 47.78 1.92
C CYS A 19 -18.69 46.74 1.51
N THR A 20 -18.87 46.52 0.21
CA THR A 20 -19.51 45.30 -0.27
C THR A 20 -18.49 44.20 -0.04
N SER A 21 -18.65 43.44 1.03
CA SER A 21 -17.91 42.19 1.24
C SER A 21 -18.42 41.14 0.26
N ASN A 22 -18.19 41.35 -1.04
CA ASN A 22 -18.19 40.27 -2.01
C ASN A 22 -16.84 39.57 -1.88
N ALA A 23 -16.66 38.83 -0.78
CA ALA A 23 -15.69 37.76 -0.78
C ALA A 23 -16.07 36.87 -1.98
N PRO A 24 -15.16 36.61 -2.94
CA PRO A 24 -15.48 35.71 -4.04
C PRO A 24 -15.94 34.40 -3.40
N VAL A 25 -17.16 33.98 -3.70
CA VAL A 25 -17.65 32.65 -3.32
C VAL A 25 -16.64 31.68 -3.92
N THR A 26 -15.76 31.13 -3.09
CA THR A 26 -14.74 30.18 -3.53
C THR A 26 -15.47 28.99 -4.10
N LYS A 27 -15.60 28.98 -5.42
CA LYS A 27 -16.29 27.93 -6.15
C LYS A 27 -15.59 26.63 -5.76
N LYS A 28 -16.33 25.70 -5.15
CA LYS A 28 -15.77 24.44 -4.67
C LYS A 28 -15.06 23.77 -5.85
N LEU A 29 -13.75 23.55 -5.73
CA LEU A 29 -12.94 22.88 -6.75
C LEU A 29 -13.63 21.58 -7.16
N THR A 30 -13.57 21.23 -8.44
CA THR A 30 -14.07 19.93 -8.90
C THR A 30 -13.27 18.80 -8.24
N GLN A 31 -13.81 17.58 -8.21
CA GLN A 31 -13.08 16.46 -7.62
C GLN A 31 -11.71 16.23 -8.28
N GLN A 32 -11.65 16.37 -9.60
CA GLN A 32 -10.42 16.25 -10.36
C GLN A 32 -9.40 17.32 -9.95
N GLN A 33 -9.81 18.59 -9.89
CA GLN A 33 -8.94 19.69 -9.45
C GLN A 33 -8.45 19.51 -8.02
N ARG A 34 -9.28 18.96 -7.12
CA ARG A 34 -8.84 18.65 -5.75
C ARG A 34 -7.78 17.55 -5.71
N VAL A 35 -7.88 16.55 -6.58
CA VAL A 35 -6.88 15.47 -6.68
C VAL A 35 -5.58 16.00 -7.29
N GLU A 36 -5.66 16.79 -8.36
CA GLU A 36 -4.50 17.42 -9.01
C GLU A 36 -3.76 18.35 -8.04
N HIS A 37 -4.47 19.22 -7.34
CA HIS A 37 -3.86 20.10 -6.34
C HIS A 37 -3.24 19.32 -5.17
N MET A 38 -3.80 18.17 -4.80
CA MET A 38 -3.25 17.32 -3.76
C MET A 38 -1.97 16.62 -4.24
N LEU A 39 -1.94 16.15 -5.50
CA LEU A 39 -0.74 15.58 -6.12
C LEU A 39 0.39 16.60 -6.26
N GLU A 40 0.08 17.83 -6.68
CA GLU A 40 1.05 18.92 -6.74
C GLU A 40 1.56 19.26 -5.33
N LEU A 41 0.67 19.33 -4.34
CA LEU A 41 1.07 19.57 -2.95
C LEU A 41 2.02 18.48 -2.45
N GLU A 42 1.70 17.21 -2.67
CA GLU A 42 2.55 16.08 -2.26
C GLU A 42 3.90 16.09 -3.00
N PHE A 43 3.90 16.40 -4.29
CA PHE A 43 5.12 16.56 -5.07
C PHE A 43 6.00 17.67 -4.47
N TRP A 44 5.44 18.87 -4.25
CA TRP A 44 6.20 20.00 -3.70
C TRP A 44 6.63 19.80 -2.25
N ARG A 45 5.88 19.03 -1.46
CA ARG A 45 6.28 18.64 -0.09
C ARG A 45 7.48 17.71 -0.07
N THR A 46 7.68 16.92 -1.13
CA THR A 46 8.75 15.90 -1.22
C THR A 46 9.88 16.30 -2.17
N TYR A 47 9.70 17.38 -2.92
CA TYR A 47 10.68 17.95 -3.84
C TYR A 47 11.88 18.52 -3.10
N ASP A 48 13.09 18.13 -3.52
CA ASP A 48 14.31 18.75 -3.03
C ASP A 48 14.75 19.88 -3.98
N PRO A 49 14.73 21.16 -3.54
CA PRO A 49 15.10 22.30 -4.37
C PRO A 49 16.59 22.34 -4.76
N ALA A 50 17.48 21.62 -4.07
CA ALA A 50 18.89 21.53 -4.43
C ALA A 50 19.16 20.49 -5.52
N LEU A 51 18.37 19.42 -5.56
CA LEU A 51 18.51 18.34 -6.55
C LEU A 51 17.60 18.54 -7.78
N GLY A 52 16.52 19.28 -7.62
CA GLY A 52 15.58 19.56 -8.70
C GLY A 52 14.57 18.45 -8.97
N TYR A 53 14.50 17.43 -8.11
CA TYR A 53 13.56 16.30 -8.19
C TYR A 53 13.25 15.72 -6.80
N VAL A 54 12.33 14.74 -6.72
CA VAL A 54 12.03 13.97 -5.50
C VAL A 54 13.00 12.78 -5.39
N PRO A 55 13.97 12.80 -4.46
CA PRO A 55 15.03 11.79 -4.39
C PRO A 55 14.56 10.48 -3.76
N ARG A 56 14.14 9.52 -4.59
CA ARG A 56 13.63 8.20 -4.15
C ARG A 56 14.68 7.36 -3.42
N GLU A 57 15.96 7.54 -3.75
CA GLU A 57 17.09 6.88 -3.09
C GLU A 57 17.22 7.26 -1.61
N ARG A 58 16.76 8.45 -1.22
CA ARG A 58 16.71 8.86 0.20
C ARG A 58 15.63 8.13 0.97
N LEU A 59 14.59 7.60 0.33
CA LEU A 59 13.62 6.74 1.00
C LEU A 59 14.32 5.51 1.57
N ARG A 60 15.20 4.88 0.80
CA ARG A 60 15.98 3.72 1.26
C ARG A 60 16.90 4.09 2.42
N VAL A 61 17.55 5.26 2.35
CA VAL A 61 18.38 5.78 3.45
C VAL A 61 17.53 6.07 4.70
N ALA A 62 16.36 6.67 4.54
CA ALA A 62 15.41 6.95 5.62
C ALA A 62 14.87 5.66 6.25
N VAL A 63 14.60 4.61 5.45
CA VAL A 63 14.24 3.27 5.96
C VAL A 63 15.38 2.69 6.80
N LEU A 64 16.62 2.76 6.32
CA LEU A 64 17.78 2.26 7.07
C LEU A 64 18.02 3.07 8.36
N GLN A 65 17.88 4.39 8.31
CA GLN A 65 17.95 5.26 9.49
C GLN A 65 16.81 4.97 10.47
N THR A 66 15.60 4.72 9.98
CA THR A 66 14.44 4.37 10.82
C THR A 66 14.68 3.03 11.52
N ARG A 67 15.23 2.03 10.81
CA ARG A 67 15.64 0.75 11.42
C ARG A 67 16.71 0.95 12.49
N ALA A 68 17.73 1.77 12.22
CA ALA A 68 18.77 2.09 13.20
C ALA A 68 18.20 2.83 14.43
N MET A 69 17.28 3.77 14.24
CA MET A 69 16.59 4.47 15.32
C MET A 69 15.68 3.55 16.13
N GLN A 70 14.94 2.64 15.48
CA GLN A 70 14.16 1.61 16.15
C GLN A 70 15.06 0.70 16.99
N GLN A 71 16.22 0.32 16.47
CA GLN A 71 17.20 -0.50 17.19
C GLN A 71 17.76 0.24 18.41
N ALA A 72 18.12 1.53 18.27
CA ALA A 72 18.55 2.36 19.39
C ALA A 72 17.43 2.63 20.42
N MET A 73 16.16 2.67 20.00
CA MET A 73 15.00 2.76 20.90
C MET A 73 14.79 1.46 21.69
N ILE A 74 15.03 0.31 21.06
CA ILE A 74 15.02 -1.00 21.73
C ILE A 74 16.13 -1.04 22.80
N GLU A 75 17.31 -0.50 22.52
CA GLU A 75 18.41 -0.40 23.49
C GLU A 75 18.12 0.54 24.67
N ARG A 76 17.24 1.54 24.48
CA ARG A 76 16.80 2.49 25.53
C ARG A 76 15.57 2.02 26.31
N ARG A 77 15.02 0.85 25.96
CA ARG A 77 13.84 0.31 26.63
C ARG A 77 14.18 0.03 28.10
N ALA A 78 13.19 0.18 28.99
CA ALA A 78 13.35 -0.23 30.38
C ALA A 78 13.87 -1.68 30.44
N PRO A 79 14.70 -2.03 31.44
CA PRO A 79 15.14 -3.41 31.65
C PRO A 79 13.95 -4.36 31.55
N ASP A 80 14.12 -5.47 30.82
CA ASP A 80 13.04 -6.39 30.43
C ASP A 80 12.17 -6.84 31.61
N ASP A 81 12.74 -6.85 32.82
CA ASP A 81 12.09 -7.26 34.07
C ASP A 81 11.10 -6.23 34.66
N LEU A 82 11.08 -4.99 34.16
CA LEU A 82 10.14 -3.93 34.58
C LEU A 82 8.95 -3.78 33.62
N ILE A 83 8.94 -4.52 32.52
CA ILE A 83 7.88 -4.49 31.52
C ILE A 83 6.91 -5.62 31.83
N PRO A 84 5.60 -5.37 32.00
CA PRO A 84 4.61 -6.44 32.12
C PRO A 84 4.73 -7.43 30.96
N LYS A 85 5.20 -8.64 31.25
CA LYS A 85 5.40 -9.70 30.25
C LYS A 85 4.06 -10.37 29.98
N PHE A 86 3.45 -10.01 28.86
CA PHE A 86 2.31 -10.75 28.33
C PHE A 86 2.85 -12.08 27.81
N ASN A 87 2.54 -13.16 28.54
CA ASN A 87 2.85 -14.51 28.12
C ASN A 87 1.68 -15.01 27.28
N GLU A 88 1.93 -15.23 25.99
CA GLU A 88 0.99 -15.95 25.12
C GLU A 88 0.75 -17.34 25.73
N ARG A 89 -0.53 -17.72 25.84
CA ARG A 89 -0.99 -18.99 26.46
C ARG A 89 -1.66 -19.91 25.45
N GLY A 90 -1.54 -19.58 24.17
CA GLY A 90 -2.25 -20.23 23.08
C GLY A 90 -3.74 -19.89 22.99
N PRO A 91 -4.43 -20.51 22.01
CA PRO A 91 -3.86 -21.42 21.03
C PRO A 91 -2.92 -20.70 20.04
N ASN A 92 -1.76 -21.29 19.80
CA ASN A 92 -0.72 -20.84 18.88
C ASN A 92 -0.83 -21.52 17.50
N ASP A 93 -1.94 -22.24 17.27
CA ASP A 93 -2.34 -22.95 16.06
C ASP A 93 -3.70 -22.47 15.51
N ILE A 94 -4.06 -21.20 15.78
CA ILE A 94 -5.31 -20.62 15.25
C ILE A 94 -5.10 -20.27 13.78
N GLY A 95 -5.66 -21.11 12.91
CA GLY A 95 -5.75 -20.82 11.49
C GLY A 95 -6.65 -19.60 11.20
N GLY A 96 -6.19 -18.73 10.31
CA GLY A 96 -7.01 -17.67 9.72
C GLY A 96 -7.75 -18.15 8.46
N ARG A 97 -8.52 -17.24 7.85
CA ARG A 97 -9.14 -17.53 6.55
C ARG A 97 -8.07 -17.53 5.45
N THR A 98 -7.90 -18.68 4.82
CA THR A 98 -6.95 -18.91 3.71
C THR A 98 -7.71 -19.02 2.38
N ARG A 99 -7.14 -18.46 1.32
CA ARG A 99 -7.74 -18.45 -0.03
C ARG A 99 -6.82 -18.98 -1.12
N ALA A 100 -5.51 -18.90 -0.90
CA ALA A 100 -4.51 -19.39 -1.84
C ALA A 100 -3.66 -20.47 -1.19
N ILE A 101 -3.44 -21.56 -1.91
CA ILE A 101 -2.47 -22.61 -1.58
C ILE A 101 -1.83 -23.06 -2.88
N PHE A 102 -0.51 -23.29 -2.85
CA PHE A 102 0.26 -23.57 -4.05
C PHE A 102 1.51 -24.40 -3.71
N VAL A 103 1.76 -25.47 -4.45
CA VAL A 103 2.99 -26.27 -4.34
C VAL A 103 4.01 -25.69 -5.33
N ASP A 104 5.21 -25.36 -4.86
CA ASP A 104 6.24 -24.73 -5.69
C ASP A 104 6.76 -25.70 -6.76
N MET A 105 6.56 -25.38 -8.04
CA MET A 105 7.02 -26.21 -9.16
C MET A 105 8.55 -26.23 -9.31
N ARG A 106 9.28 -25.35 -8.61
CA ARG A 106 10.75 -25.42 -8.52
C ARG A 106 11.22 -26.52 -7.57
N ASP A 107 10.36 -26.95 -6.65
CA ASP A 107 10.69 -28.03 -5.74
C ASP A 107 10.31 -29.37 -6.38
N ALA A 108 11.32 -30.09 -6.85
CA ALA A 108 11.15 -31.40 -7.47
C ALA A 108 10.55 -32.46 -6.52
N ASP A 109 10.70 -32.27 -5.21
CA ASP A 109 10.14 -33.16 -4.20
C ASP A 109 8.67 -32.82 -3.86
N GLY A 110 8.16 -31.67 -4.31
CA GLY A 110 6.78 -31.23 -4.07
C GLY A 110 6.45 -30.94 -2.60
N LYS A 111 7.45 -30.58 -1.79
CA LYS A 111 7.33 -30.35 -0.34
C LYS A 111 7.18 -28.87 0.01
N LYS A 112 7.74 -27.97 -0.81
CA LYS A 112 7.65 -26.52 -0.62
C LYS A 112 6.25 -26.03 -1.00
N VAL A 113 5.58 -25.38 -0.04
CA VAL A 113 4.19 -24.92 -0.20
C VAL A 113 4.06 -23.46 0.22
N TRP A 114 3.35 -22.70 -0.61
CA TRP A 114 2.96 -21.32 -0.39
C TRP A 114 1.48 -21.24 0.00
N VAL A 115 1.16 -20.37 0.95
CA VAL A 115 -0.21 -20.15 1.44
C VAL A 115 -0.50 -18.66 1.57
N GLY A 116 -1.58 -18.22 0.96
CA GLY A 116 -2.06 -16.84 1.03
C GLY A 116 -3.25 -16.68 1.98
N SER A 117 -3.07 -15.83 2.97
CA SER A 117 -4.10 -15.47 3.95
C SER A 117 -4.83 -14.20 3.55
N VAL A 118 -6.12 -14.15 3.85
CA VAL A 118 -6.97 -12.99 3.53
C VAL A 118 -6.59 -11.72 4.31
N SER A 119 -5.96 -11.85 5.47
CA SER A 119 -5.54 -10.70 6.28
C SER A 119 -4.12 -10.81 6.81
N GLY A 120 -3.45 -11.93 6.58
CA GLY A 120 -2.15 -12.25 7.18
C GLY A 120 -0.97 -12.21 6.23
N GLY A 121 -1.17 -11.95 4.93
CA GLY A 121 -0.11 -11.97 3.92
C GLY A 121 0.16 -13.35 3.33
N LEU A 122 1.35 -13.50 2.76
CA LEU A 122 1.83 -14.72 2.12
C LEU A 122 2.80 -15.45 3.06
N TYR A 123 2.61 -16.76 3.19
CA TYR A 123 3.46 -17.64 3.98
C TYR A 123 4.05 -18.73 3.09
N VAL A 124 5.23 -19.21 3.45
CA VAL A 124 5.88 -20.34 2.80
C VAL A 124 6.44 -21.31 3.82
N THR A 125 6.35 -22.60 3.53
CA THR A 125 7.10 -23.63 4.22
C THR A 125 7.96 -24.39 3.22
N GLU A 126 9.15 -24.80 3.63
CA GLU A 126 10.08 -25.57 2.77
C GLU A 126 9.74 -27.06 2.78
N ASP A 127 9.04 -27.55 3.80
CA ASP A 127 8.62 -28.95 3.87
C ASP A 127 7.27 -29.10 4.57
N ILE A 128 6.22 -29.33 3.77
CA ILE A 128 4.86 -29.56 4.25
C ILE A 128 4.66 -30.96 4.85
N THR A 129 5.59 -31.90 4.62
CA THR A 129 5.42 -33.32 4.98
C THR A 129 5.85 -33.65 6.40
N VAL A 130 6.59 -32.74 7.07
CA VAL A 130 6.98 -32.90 8.47
C VAL A 130 5.78 -32.70 9.42
N GLY A 131 5.84 -33.29 10.61
CA GLY A 131 4.71 -33.25 11.56
C GLY A 131 4.30 -31.85 12.04
N ARG A 132 5.21 -30.86 11.96
CA ARG A 132 4.94 -29.44 12.23
C ARG A 132 5.72 -28.57 11.23
N PRO A 133 5.13 -28.23 10.07
CA PRO A 133 5.78 -27.40 9.08
C PRO A 133 6.10 -26.00 9.64
N ASP A 134 7.32 -25.52 9.39
CA ASP A 134 7.74 -24.17 9.75
C ASP A 134 7.21 -23.19 8.69
N TRP A 135 6.31 -22.29 9.08
CA TRP A 135 5.70 -21.31 8.18
C TRP A 135 6.35 -19.95 8.39
N LYS A 136 6.98 -19.44 7.33
CA LYS A 136 7.62 -18.12 7.32
C LYS A 136 6.74 -17.14 6.58
N ASN A 137 6.48 -15.99 7.19
CA ASN A 137 5.91 -14.86 6.46
C ASN A 137 6.94 -14.37 5.43
N VAL A 138 6.49 -14.13 4.21
CA VAL A 138 7.35 -13.77 3.07
C VAL A 138 7.76 -12.31 3.13
N ASP A 139 6.82 -11.42 3.45
CA ASP A 139 7.07 -9.99 3.64
C ASP A 139 5.88 -9.31 4.34
N ASP A 140 6.12 -8.80 5.55
CA ASP A 140 5.13 -8.05 6.34
C ASP A 140 4.95 -6.60 5.85
N TYR A 141 5.79 -6.13 4.94
CA TYR A 141 5.80 -4.74 4.44
C TYR A 141 5.20 -4.59 3.05
N LEU A 142 4.59 -5.64 2.49
CA LEU A 142 3.81 -5.53 1.26
C LEU A 142 2.72 -4.47 1.45
N GLU A 143 2.47 -3.68 0.40
CA GLU A 143 1.44 -2.63 0.43
C GLU A 143 0.03 -3.16 0.75
N ASN A 144 -0.18 -4.46 0.59
CA ASN A 144 -1.42 -5.14 0.93
C ASN A 144 -1.16 -6.58 1.38
N LEU A 145 -1.71 -6.94 2.54
CA LEU A 145 -1.61 -8.30 3.12
C LEU A 145 -2.80 -9.19 2.77
N SER A 146 -3.75 -8.74 1.95
CA SER A 146 -4.94 -9.50 1.59
C SER A 146 -4.67 -10.35 0.36
N VAL A 147 -4.14 -11.55 0.58
CA VAL A 147 -3.79 -12.47 -0.50
C VAL A 147 -4.99 -13.39 -0.79
N SER A 148 -5.42 -13.38 -2.05
CA SER A 148 -6.62 -14.09 -2.51
C SER A 148 -6.35 -15.13 -3.59
N SER A 149 -5.25 -15.00 -4.32
CA SER A 149 -4.81 -15.97 -5.34
C SER A 149 -3.30 -15.91 -5.54
N ILE A 150 -2.69 -17.05 -5.89
CA ILE A 150 -1.30 -17.14 -6.31
C ILE A 150 -1.19 -18.14 -7.47
N VAL A 151 -0.34 -17.84 -8.44
CA VAL A 151 -0.02 -18.71 -9.58
C VAL A 151 1.47 -18.60 -9.93
N GLN A 152 2.02 -19.66 -10.50
CA GLN A 152 3.41 -19.72 -10.99
C GLN A 152 3.37 -20.10 -12.46
N ASP A 153 4.28 -19.51 -13.23
CA ASP A 153 4.44 -19.82 -14.65
C ASP A 153 4.95 -21.25 -14.84
N PHE A 154 4.60 -21.89 -15.96
CA PHE A 154 4.92 -23.29 -16.24
C PHE A 154 6.26 -23.47 -16.97
N ASP A 155 6.74 -22.44 -17.68
CA ASP A 155 7.99 -22.48 -18.44
C ASP A 155 9.15 -21.90 -17.60
N ASP A 156 8.92 -20.75 -16.95
CA ASP A 156 9.86 -20.16 -16.00
C ASP A 156 9.25 -20.10 -14.60
N HIS A 157 9.52 -21.15 -13.81
CA HIS A 157 9.02 -21.26 -12.45
C HIS A 157 9.52 -20.14 -11.50
N ASN A 158 10.44 -19.25 -11.90
CA ASN A 158 10.75 -18.05 -11.10
C ASN A 158 9.67 -16.97 -11.21
N ILE A 159 8.86 -17.01 -12.27
CA ILE A 159 7.79 -16.05 -12.49
C ILE A 159 6.57 -16.50 -11.69
N MET A 160 6.13 -15.64 -10.78
CA MET A 160 4.95 -15.87 -9.95
C MET A 160 4.08 -14.63 -9.92
N TYR A 161 2.78 -14.82 -9.74
CA TYR A 161 1.82 -13.73 -9.58
C TYR A 161 0.94 -13.94 -8.36
N MET A 162 0.73 -12.87 -7.61
CA MET A 162 -0.06 -12.85 -6.39
C MET A 162 -1.16 -11.79 -6.52
N GLY A 163 -2.41 -12.24 -6.54
CA GLY A 163 -3.57 -11.38 -6.57
C GLY A 163 -3.99 -10.95 -5.18
N THR A 164 -4.35 -9.67 -5.03
CA THR A 164 -4.81 -9.12 -3.76
C THR A 164 -6.30 -8.74 -3.75
N GLY A 165 -6.83 -8.71 -2.53
CA GLY A 165 -8.16 -8.21 -2.22
C GLY A 165 -9.19 -9.31 -2.02
N GLU A 166 -9.94 -9.19 -0.93
CA GLU A 166 -10.99 -10.13 -0.56
C GLU A 166 -12.33 -9.41 -0.38
N GLY A 167 -13.33 -9.94 -1.07
CA GLY A 167 -14.68 -9.38 -1.07
C GLY A 167 -15.74 -10.47 -1.06
N TYR A 168 -15.52 -11.57 -0.34
CA TYR A 168 -16.48 -12.66 -0.12
C TYR A 168 -16.79 -12.76 1.39
N GLY A 169 -18.05 -13.03 1.75
CA GLY A 169 -18.42 -13.23 3.16
C GLY A 169 -18.45 -11.98 4.04
N GLY A 170 -18.65 -10.78 3.49
CA GLY A 170 -18.90 -9.55 4.25
C GLY A 170 -17.66 -8.83 4.80
N GLY A 171 -16.51 -9.50 4.84
CA GLY A 171 -15.21 -8.82 4.96
C GLY A 171 -14.88 -8.11 3.66
N ILE A 172 -14.53 -6.82 3.74
CA ILE A 172 -14.04 -6.06 2.59
C ILE A 172 -12.59 -5.70 2.88
N ALA A 173 -11.66 -6.57 2.46
CA ALA A 173 -10.25 -6.24 2.42
C ALA A 173 -9.93 -5.79 1.00
N ARG A 174 -9.90 -4.49 0.76
CA ARG A 174 -9.63 -3.95 -0.58
C ARG A 174 -8.19 -4.24 -0.97
N GLY A 175 -7.99 -4.94 -2.09
CA GLY A 175 -6.69 -5.16 -2.70
C GLY A 175 -6.16 -3.92 -3.41
N VAL A 176 -4.89 -3.97 -3.77
CA VAL A 176 -4.18 -2.90 -4.51
C VAL A 176 -3.87 -3.29 -5.96
N GLY A 177 -3.96 -4.58 -6.29
CA GLY A 177 -3.68 -5.09 -7.63
C GLY A 177 -3.11 -6.50 -7.60
N ILE A 178 -2.25 -6.79 -8.58
CA ILE A 178 -1.51 -8.04 -8.71
C ILE A 178 -0.02 -7.73 -8.51
N PHE A 179 0.62 -8.44 -7.60
CA PHE A 179 2.07 -8.44 -7.47
C PHE A 179 2.67 -9.52 -8.37
N LYS A 180 3.85 -9.25 -8.92
CA LYS A 180 4.66 -10.17 -9.70
C LYS A 180 6.00 -10.38 -9.02
N SER A 181 6.47 -11.62 -9.04
CA SER A 181 7.84 -11.99 -8.71
C SER A 181 8.52 -12.57 -9.94
N VAL A 182 9.82 -12.34 -10.06
CA VAL A 182 10.69 -12.90 -11.13
C VAL A 182 11.90 -13.65 -10.55
N ASP A 183 11.95 -13.82 -9.24
CA ASP A 183 12.99 -14.55 -8.49
C ASP A 183 12.39 -15.68 -7.64
N GLY A 184 11.20 -16.12 -8.03
CA GLY A 184 10.39 -17.14 -7.40
C GLY A 184 10.06 -16.82 -5.94
N GLY A 185 9.46 -15.65 -5.75
CA GLY A 185 8.84 -15.22 -4.52
C GLY A 185 9.78 -14.65 -3.47
N VAL A 186 11.03 -14.34 -3.82
CA VAL A 186 11.97 -13.65 -2.91
C VAL A 186 11.64 -12.15 -2.86
N THR A 187 11.33 -11.55 -4.01
CA THR A 187 10.83 -10.17 -4.11
C THR A 187 9.53 -10.12 -4.91
N TRP A 188 8.70 -9.13 -4.58
CA TRP A 188 7.39 -8.92 -5.18
C TRP A 188 7.22 -7.45 -5.55
N GLU A 189 6.85 -7.18 -6.80
CA GLU A 189 6.59 -5.83 -7.32
C GLU A 189 5.13 -5.70 -7.77
N LEU A 190 4.48 -4.58 -7.43
CA LEU A 190 3.11 -4.32 -7.87
C LEU A 190 3.08 -4.01 -9.37
N LEU A 191 2.23 -4.71 -10.12
CA LEU A 191 2.02 -4.44 -11.53
C LEU A 191 1.19 -3.17 -11.70
N SER A 192 1.84 -2.10 -12.16
CA SER A 192 1.19 -0.79 -12.35
C SER A 192 -0.03 -0.83 -13.28
N SER A 193 -0.06 -1.74 -14.25
CA SER A 193 -1.22 -1.97 -15.14
C SER A 193 -2.48 -2.43 -14.38
N THR A 194 -2.30 -2.94 -13.16
CA THR A 194 -3.36 -3.48 -12.29
C THR A 194 -3.73 -2.54 -11.14
N GLU A 195 -3.08 -1.39 -11.00
CA GLU A 195 -3.35 -0.38 -9.95
C GLU A 195 -4.61 0.44 -10.23
N ASN A 196 -5.75 -0.24 -10.40
CA ASN A 196 -7.00 0.39 -10.76
C ASN A 196 -8.21 -0.33 -10.13
N SER A 197 -9.40 0.24 -10.31
CA SER A 197 -10.62 -0.27 -9.66
C SER A 197 -11.04 -1.67 -10.10
N ALA A 198 -10.56 -2.16 -11.25
CA ALA A 198 -10.88 -3.50 -11.74
C ALA A 198 -10.21 -4.59 -10.91
N PHE A 199 -9.06 -4.34 -10.30
CA PHE A 199 -8.26 -5.34 -9.57
C PHE A 199 -8.31 -5.21 -8.04
N ARG A 200 -9.25 -4.41 -7.51
CA ARG A 200 -9.48 -4.29 -6.05
C ARG A 200 -9.84 -5.61 -5.37
N PHE A 201 -10.33 -6.59 -6.13
CA PHE A 201 -10.68 -7.92 -5.65
C PHE A 201 -10.25 -8.94 -6.71
N THR A 202 -8.97 -9.30 -6.71
CA THR A 202 -8.45 -10.32 -7.63
C THR A 202 -8.76 -11.70 -7.05
N ARG A 203 -9.86 -12.33 -7.47
CA ARG A 203 -10.44 -13.49 -6.78
C ARG A 203 -9.75 -14.80 -7.13
N SER A 204 -9.30 -14.92 -8.38
CA SER A 204 -8.64 -16.10 -8.93
C SER A 204 -7.74 -15.68 -10.08
N MET A 205 -6.66 -16.41 -10.26
CA MET A 205 -5.75 -16.25 -11.37
C MET A 205 -5.43 -17.61 -12.00
N ALA A 206 -5.03 -17.61 -13.26
CA ALA A 206 -4.54 -18.79 -13.97
C ALA A 206 -3.52 -18.33 -15.03
N ILE A 207 -2.56 -19.21 -15.34
CA ILE A 207 -1.63 -19.02 -16.44
C ILE A 207 -1.92 -20.12 -17.45
N GLN A 208 -2.03 -19.76 -18.72
CA GLN A 208 -2.16 -20.73 -19.79
C GLN A 208 -0.78 -21.34 -20.10
N PRO A 209 -0.58 -22.67 -19.95
CA PRO A 209 0.75 -23.29 -20.06
C PRO A 209 1.43 -23.05 -21.41
N GLU A 210 0.71 -23.08 -22.53
CA GLU A 210 1.32 -23.04 -23.86
C GLU A 210 1.64 -21.62 -24.34
N THR A 211 1.02 -20.61 -23.74
CA THR A 211 1.12 -19.22 -24.20
C THR A 211 1.74 -18.28 -23.16
N GLY A 212 1.80 -18.69 -21.89
CA GLY A 212 2.15 -17.83 -20.77
C GLY A 212 1.12 -16.72 -20.49
N PHE A 213 -0.06 -16.76 -21.13
CA PHE A 213 -1.07 -15.73 -20.93
C PHE A 213 -1.63 -15.80 -19.52
N VAL A 214 -1.62 -14.66 -18.84
CA VAL A 214 -2.10 -14.52 -17.47
C VAL A 214 -3.55 -14.09 -17.49
N TYR A 215 -4.42 -14.85 -16.84
CA TYR A 215 -5.82 -14.53 -16.66
C TYR A 215 -6.10 -14.17 -15.21
N ALA A 216 -6.85 -13.09 -14.99
CA ALA A 216 -7.29 -12.64 -13.68
C ALA A 216 -8.81 -12.49 -13.65
N ALA A 217 -9.47 -13.27 -12.79
CA ALA A 217 -10.89 -13.10 -12.51
C ALA A 217 -11.06 -12.13 -11.35
N THR A 218 -11.64 -10.97 -11.63
CA THR A 218 -11.77 -9.88 -10.68
C THR A 218 -13.22 -9.63 -10.28
N GLY A 219 -13.42 -9.03 -9.10
CA GLY A 219 -14.76 -8.77 -8.57
C GLY A 219 -15.55 -7.68 -9.31
N THR A 220 -14.87 -6.78 -10.01
CA THR A 220 -15.48 -5.58 -10.63
C THR A 220 -15.15 -5.45 -12.12
N GLY A 221 -14.05 -6.03 -12.60
CA GLY A 221 -13.60 -5.97 -13.99
C GLY A 221 -13.94 -7.20 -14.84
N GLY A 222 -14.49 -8.26 -14.24
CA GLY A 222 -14.75 -9.52 -14.93
C GLY A 222 -13.48 -10.37 -15.09
N VAL A 223 -13.34 -11.07 -16.21
CA VAL A 223 -12.15 -11.85 -16.53
C VAL A 223 -11.26 -11.05 -17.46
N LEU A 224 -10.06 -10.72 -17.00
CA LEU A 224 -9.06 -9.93 -17.70
C LEU A 224 -7.88 -10.81 -18.10
N GLN A 225 -7.20 -10.45 -19.20
CA GLN A 225 -6.06 -11.19 -19.74
C GLN A 225 -4.88 -10.25 -19.96
N SER A 226 -3.67 -10.72 -19.64
CA SER A 226 -2.40 -10.18 -20.15
C SER A 226 -1.74 -11.20 -21.07
N LYS A 227 -1.08 -10.71 -22.13
CA LYS A 227 -0.33 -11.50 -23.12
C LYS A 227 1.19 -11.30 -23.05
N ASP A 228 1.62 -10.46 -22.11
CA ASP A 228 2.97 -9.93 -21.95
C ASP A 228 3.49 -10.06 -20.51
N GLY A 229 2.75 -10.79 -19.66
CA GLY A 229 3.13 -11.05 -18.28
C GLY A 229 2.84 -9.89 -17.31
N GLY A 230 1.88 -9.02 -17.66
CA GLY A 230 1.31 -8.00 -16.78
C GLY A 230 1.75 -6.58 -17.09
#